data_AF-A0A0D2KFI4-F1
#
_entry.id   AF-A0A0D2KFI4-F1
#
_cell.length_a   1.000
_cell.length_b   1.000
_cell.length_c   1.000
_cell.angle_alpha   90.00
_cell.angle_beta   90.00
_cell.angle_gamma   90.00
#
_symmetry.space_group_name_H-M   'P 1'
#
loop_
_entity.id
_entity.type
_entity.pdbx_description
1 polymer ?
#
loop_
_entity_poly.entity_id
_entity_poly.type
_entity_poly.pdbx_seq_one_letter_code
_entity_poly.pdbx_strand_id
1 'polypeptide(L)'
;MSHSDGTGEGLVAAFFSRIGWPLTVGKGEEDVFARKVHELKQQHLRRMLRGGQVPLRQDVQRVLRDAIAGGAVVALLAETASAPDEDVVGSCLSQVDADLAPSLRVYTAGLHRAPDEEGEDGGADADGRLPAGDGVGAFRAAAARVQQQAAEAFVARLAQDAPSGAARVGVAASLQNAAARRLTPEWFGAIAATLGVPASRCLVVASGGSVVAAAAQAGMVAAAVPRQGAQYATYDAAVAKFEGFGPGYATWPRLKSLLTSTAAQRGARR
;
A
#
# COMPACT_ATOMS: atom_id res chain seq x y z
N MET A 1 -10.13 21.63 20.57
CA MET A 1 -10.19 21.35 19.12
C MET A 1 -9.85 19.89 18.94
N SER A 2 -10.79 19.08 18.44
CA SER A 2 -10.54 17.65 18.18
C SER A 2 -9.57 17.54 16.99
N HIS A 3 -8.35 17.11 17.23
CA HIS A 3 -7.41 16.73 16.16
C HIS A 3 -7.80 15.34 15.65
N SER A 4 -7.77 15.13 14.33
CA SER A 4 -7.95 13.78 13.78
C SER A 4 -6.82 12.87 14.29
N ASP A 5 -7.20 11.68 14.74
CA ASP A 5 -6.31 10.59 15.14
C ASP A 5 -5.73 9.81 13.93
N GLY A 6 -6.00 10.27 12.71
CA GLY A 6 -5.58 9.63 11.46
C GLY A 6 -6.48 8.48 11.00
N THR A 7 -7.54 8.14 11.76
CA THR A 7 -8.56 7.17 11.35
C THR A 7 -9.59 7.79 10.42
N GLY A 8 -10.38 6.95 9.74
CA GLY A 8 -11.47 7.43 8.90
C GLY A 8 -12.54 8.16 9.72
N GLU A 9 -12.90 7.62 10.88
CA GLU A 9 -13.85 8.20 11.83
C GLU A 9 -13.33 9.52 12.41
N GLY A 10 -12.06 9.55 12.84
CA GLY A 10 -11.46 10.76 13.40
C GLY A 10 -11.34 11.89 12.37
N LEU A 11 -11.16 11.58 11.09
CA LEU A 11 -11.24 12.58 10.01
C LEU A 11 -12.65 13.16 9.86
N VAL A 12 -13.69 12.31 9.93
CA VAL A 12 -15.10 12.75 9.87
C VAL A 12 -15.42 13.63 11.08
N ALA A 13 -15.04 13.19 12.28
CA ALA A 13 -15.25 13.95 13.52
C ALA A 13 -14.53 15.30 13.50
N ALA A 14 -13.27 15.34 13.04
CA ALA A 14 -12.51 16.58 12.92
C ALA A 14 -13.14 17.56 11.91
N PHE A 15 -13.65 17.05 10.79
CA PHE A 15 -14.33 17.86 9.77
C PHE A 15 -15.59 18.53 10.34
N PHE A 16 -16.52 17.75 10.90
CA PHE A 16 -17.77 18.29 11.43
C PHE A 16 -17.58 19.11 12.72
N SER A 17 -16.54 18.84 13.50
CA SER A 17 -16.15 19.71 14.62
C SER A 17 -15.70 21.09 14.15
N ARG A 18 -15.21 21.22 12.91
CA ARG A 18 -14.76 22.50 12.34
C ARG A 18 -15.89 23.25 11.64
N ILE A 19 -16.75 22.56 10.90
CA ILE A 19 -17.79 23.19 10.09
C ILE A 19 -19.18 23.21 10.75
N GLY A 20 -19.33 22.54 11.89
CA GLY A 20 -20.61 22.30 12.55
C GLY A 20 -21.18 20.92 12.20
N TRP A 21 -21.75 20.24 13.20
CA TRP A 21 -22.43 18.96 13.01
C TRP A 21 -23.79 19.15 12.35
N PRO A 22 -24.28 18.18 11.54
CA PRO A 22 -25.62 18.24 10.98
C PRO A 22 -26.68 18.32 12.09
N LEU A 23 -27.73 19.12 11.89
CA LEU A 23 -28.81 19.32 12.88
C LEU A 23 -29.56 18.03 13.24
N THR A 24 -29.46 17.00 12.39
CA THR A 24 -30.05 15.67 12.62
C THR A 24 -29.23 14.81 13.57
N VAL A 25 -28.00 15.19 13.92
CA VAL A 25 -27.15 14.44 14.84
C VAL A 25 -27.44 14.92 16.25
N GLY A 26 -27.94 14.02 17.11
CA GLY A 26 -28.18 14.31 18.51
C GLY A 26 -26.88 14.59 19.26
N LYS A 27 -26.99 15.35 20.35
CA LYS A 27 -25.84 15.62 21.23
C LYS A 27 -25.35 14.31 21.87
N GLY A 28 -24.07 13.97 21.67
CA GLY A 28 -23.48 12.71 22.12
C GLY A 28 -23.52 11.58 21.09
N GLU A 29 -24.11 11.81 19.91
CA GLU A 29 -24.20 10.82 18.82
C GLU A 29 -23.12 11.02 17.74
N GLU A 30 -22.21 11.98 17.92
CA GLU A 30 -21.16 12.36 16.96
C GLU A 30 -20.29 11.17 16.54
N ASP A 31 -19.88 10.33 17.49
CA ASP A 31 -19.03 9.16 17.23
C ASP A 31 -19.77 8.07 16.45
N VAL A 32 -21.06 7.87 16.75
CA VAL A 32 -21.93 6.92 16.03
C VAL A 32 -22.12 7.39 14.60
N PHE A 33 -22.38 8.69 14.41
CA PHE A 33 -22.49 9.29 13.10
C PHE A 33 -21.17 9.15 12.30
N ALA A 34 -20.03 9.47 12.90
CA ALA A 34 -18.72 9.36 12.25
C ALA A 34 -18.42 7.94 11.80
N ARG A 35 -18.71 6.95 12.66
CA ARG A 35 -18.58 5.52 12.33
C ARG A 35 -19.49 5.14 11.17
N LYS A 36 -20.75 5.58 11.17
CA LYS A 36 -21.70 5.24 10.10
C LYS A 36 -21.31 5.85 8.76
N VAL A 37 -20.86 7.10 8.75
CA VAL A 37 -20.31 7.75 7.54
C VAL A 37 -19.10 6.98 7.02
N HIS A 38 -18.18 6.57 7.90
CA HIS A 38 -17.01 5.79 7.52
C HIS A 38 -17.40 4.43 6.90
N GLU A 39 -18.33 3.71 7.53
CA GLU A 39 -18.87 2.44 7.03
C GLU A 39 -19.50 2.59 5.63
N LEU A 40 -20.38 3.59 5.46
CA LEU A 40 -21.03 3.86 4.17
C LEU A 40 -20.02 4.24 3.08
N LYS A 41 -18.98 5.01 3.44
CA LYS A 41 -17.88 5.35 2.54
C LYS A 41 -17.12 4.09 2.10
N GLN A 42 -16.81 3.17 3.02
CA GLN A 42 -16.16 1.89 2.66
C GLN A 42 -17.06 1.05 1.73
N GLN A 43 -18.35 0.92 2.03
CA GLN A 43 -19.31 0.20 1.18
C GLN A 43 -19.42 0.82 -0.22
N HIS A 44 -19.43 2.15 -0.31
CA HIS A 44 -19.46 2.84 -1.60
C HIS A 44 -18.17 2.61 -2.39
N LEU A 45 -17.01 2.74 -1.73
CA LEU A 45 -15.71 2.49 -2.36
C LEU A 45 -15.62 1.05 -2.91
N ARG A 46 -16.10 0.05 -2.16
CA ARG A 46 -16.17 -1.35 -2.64
C ARG A 46 -17.00 -1.48 -3.92
N ARG A 47 -18.17 -0.84 -3.96
CA ARG A 47 -19.01 -0.83 -5.17
C ARG A 47 -18.29 -0.19 -6.34
N MET A 48 -17.61 0.94 -6.11
CA MET A 48 -16.82 1.60 -7.15
C MET A 48 -15.67 0.72 -7.67
N LEU A 49 -14.94 0.04 -6.78
CA LEU A 49 -13.82 -0.84 -7.13
C LEU A 49 -14.29 -2.05 -7.95
N ARG A 50 -15.40 -2.69 -7.54
CA ARG A 50 -16.03 -3.80 -8.28
C ARG A 50 -16.61 -3.35 -9.62
N GLY A 51 -17.16 -2.14 -9.67
CA GLY A 51 -17.72 -1.55 -10.88
C GLY A 51 -16.70 -0.94 -11.83
N GLY A 52 -15.39 -1.01 -11.54
CA GLY A 52 -14.35 -0.41 -12.38
C GLY A 52 -14.39 1.12 -12.44
N GLN A 53 -15.01 1.77 -11.45
CA GLN A 53 -15.21 3.22 -11.40
C GLN A 53 -14.00 3.97 -10.82
N VAL A 54 -12.97 3.25 -10.39
CA VAL A 54 -11.70 3.80 -9.90
C VAL A 54 -10.61 3.46 -10.91
N PRO A 55 -10.36 4.31 -11.92
CA PRO A 55 -9.42 4.01 -12.97
C PRO A 55 -7.97 4.02 -12.48
N LEU A 56 -7.12 3.21 -13.10
CA LEU A 56 -5.67 3.39 -13.02
C LEU A 56 -5.27 4.80 -13.49
N ARG A 57 -4.20 5.35 -12.90
CA ARG A 57 -3.66 6.64 -13.35
C ARG A 57 -3.23 6.53 -14.81
N GLN A 58 -3.52 7.56 -15.59
CA GLN A 58 -3.10 7.65 -16.98
C GLN A 58 -1.61 7.35 -17.13
N ASP A 59 -1.27 6.59 -18.18
CA ASP A 59 0.10 6.18 -18.54
C ASP A 59 0.84 5.28 -17.55
N VAL A 60 0.26 4.90 -16.41
CA VAL A 60 0.94 4.02 -15.44
C VAL A 60 1.26 2.66 -16.04
N GLN A 61 0.34 2.08 -16.82
CA GLN A 61 0.53 0.77 -17.45
C GLN A 61 1.70 0.78 -18.43
N ARG A 62 1.86 1.86 -19.19
CA ARG A 62 3.00 2.04 -20.09
C ARG A 62 4.32 2.03 -19.33
N VAL A 63 4.39 2.72 -18.19
CA VAL A 63 5.60 2.72 -17.35
C VAL A 63 5.92 1.33 -16.80
N LEU A 64 4.90 0.58 -16.36
CA LEU A 64 5.08 -0.80 -15.88
C LEU A 64 5.58 -1.72 -17.00
N ARG A 65 4.99 -1.61 -18.20
CA ARG A 65 5.38 -2.38 -19.39
C ARG A 65 6.81 -2.08 -19.80
N ASP A 66 7.16 -0.79 -19.92
CA ASP A 66 8.51 -0.36 -20.29
C ASP A 66 9.55 -0.83 -19.25
N ALA A 67 9.19 -0.86 -17.96
CA ALA A 67 10.05 -1.37 -16.91
C ALA A 67 10.33 -2.87 -17.06
N ILE A 68 9.28 -3.67 -17.29
CA ILE A 68 9.40 -5.12 -17.49
C ILE A 68 10.17 -5.44 -18.77
N ALA A 69 9.85 -4.76 -19.89
CA ALA A 69 10.60 -4.89 -21.13
C ALA A 69 12.08 -4.47 -20.97
N GLY A 70 12.35 -3.52 -20.07
CA GLY A 70 13.69 -3.10 -19.67
C GLY A 70 14.40 -4.04 -18.68
N GLY A 71 13.81 -5.20 -18.36
CA GLY A 71 14.37 -6.21 -17.47
C GLY A 71 14.16 -5.97 -15.97
N ALA A 72 13.29 -5.03 -15.59
CA ALA A 72 13.00 -4.77 -14.18
C ALA A 72 11.99 -5.77 -13.62
N VAL A 73 12.19 -6.18 -12.37
CA VAL A 73 11.16 -6.85 -11.57
C VAL A 73 10.26 -5.77 -10.97
N VAL A 74 8.95 -5.89 -11.21
CA VAL A 74 7.97 -4.89 -10.77
C VAL A 74 7.10 -5.47 -9.66
N ALA A 75 6.97 -4.72 -8.57
CA ALA A 75 6.14 -5.06 -7.43
C ALA A 75 5.11 -3.97 -7.13
N LEU A 76 3.87 -4.38 -6.90
CA LEU A 76 2.80 -3.56 -6.34
C LEU A 76 2.83 -3.71 -4.82
N LEU A 77 3.05 -2.60 -4.15
CA LEU A 77 3.04 -2.52 -2.69
C LEU A 77 1.71 -1.93 -2.26
N ALA A 78 0.81 -2.80 -1.83
CA ALA A 78 -0.52 -2.40 -1.40
C ALA A 78 -0.54 -2.25 0.12
N GLU A 79 -0.42 -1.00 0.55
CA GLU A 79 -0.98 -0.56 1.83
C GLU A 79 -2.17 0.33 1.49
N THR A 80 -3.33 -0.28 1.40
CA THR A 80 -4.55 0.52 1.34
C THR A 80 -4.94 0.79 2.77
N ALA A 81 -5.21 2.05 3.13
CA ALA A 81 -5.77 2.45 4.43
C ALA A 81 -7.24 2.00 4.59
N SER A 82 -7.51 0.82 4.07
CA SER A 82 -8.76 0.28 3.62
C SER A 82 -8.72 -1.17 4.03
N ALA A 83 -9.79 -1.62 4.66
CA ALA A 83 -9.88 -2.94 5.21
C ALA A 83 -9.56 -4.02 4.14
N PRO A 84 -9.04 -5.20 4.54
CA PRO A 84 -8.66 -6.27 3.61
C PRO A 84 -9.75 -6.64 2.59
N ASP A 85 -11.01 -6.38 2.94
CA ASP A 85 -12.21 -6.68 2.16
C ASP A 85 -12.54 -5.63 1.07
N GLU A 86 -11.77 -4.54 0.95
CA GLU A 86 -11.97 -3.56 -0.12
C GLU A 86 -11.41 -4.00 -1.49
N ASP A 87 -10.49 -4.97 -1.53
CA ASP A 87 -9.90 -5.55 -2.74
C ASP A 87 -9.39 -4.52 -3.79
N VAL A 88 -8.70 -3.48 -3.31
CA VAL A 88 -8.08 -2.46 -4.18
C VAL A 88 -7.03 -3.09 -5.09
N VAL A 89 -6.32 -4.12 -4.61
CA VAL A 89 -5.34 -4.86 -5.42
C VAL A 89 -6.04 -5.59 -6.56
N GLY A 90 -7.11 -6.34 -6.29
CA GLY A 90 -7.88 -7.03 -7.33
C GLY A 90 -8.42 -6.06 -8.36
N SER A 91 -8.97 -4.91 -7.92
CA SER A 91 -9.43 -3.85 -8.82
C SER A 91 -8.30 -3.22 -9.66
N CYS A 92 -7.09 -3.07 -9.11
CA CYS A 92 -5.94 -2.62 -9.90
C CYS A 92 -5.54 -3.67 -10.94
N LEU A 93 -5.41 -4.93 -10.52
CA LEU A 93 -4.96 -6.03 -11.38
C LEU A 93 -5.94 -6.35 -12.51
N SER A 94 -7.25 -6.19 -12.28
CA SER A 94 -8.27 -6.41 -13.31
C SER A 94 -8.26 -5.34 -14.42
N GLN A 95 -7.68 -4.18 -14.14
CA GLN A 95 -7.53 -3.07 -15.09
C GLN A 95 -6.18 -3.07 -15.81
N VAL A 96 -5.18 -3.78 -15.26
CA VAL A 96 -3.89 -3.97 -15.91
C VAL A 96 -4.05 -4.93 -17.09
N ASP A 97 -3.35 -4.65 -18.20
CA ASP A 97 -3.36 -5.53 -19.37
C ASP A 97 -3.06 -6.99 -19.00
N ALA A 98 -3.77 -7.93 -19.64
CA ALA A 98 -3.76 -9.35 -19.28
C ALA A 98 -2.37 -10.02 -19.41
N ASP A 99 -1.52 -9.51 -20.28
CA ASP A 99 -0.12 -9.94 -20.46
C ASP A 99 0.82 -9.36 -19.39
N LEU A 100 0.48 -8.19 -18.86
CA LEU A 100 1.28 -7.47 -17.86
C LEU A 100 1.01 -7.98 -16.44
N ALA A 101 -0.25 -8.24 -16.09
CA ALA A 101 -0.67 -8.62 -14.74
C ALA A 101 0.08 -9.84 -14.16
N PRO A 102 0.36 -10.94 -14.90
CA PRO A 102 1.11 -12.09 -14.41
C PRO A 102 2.57 -11.76 -14.04
N SER A 103 3.12 -10.68 -14.59
CA SER A 103 4.51 -10.26 -14.35
C SER A 103 4.67 -9.38 -13.11
N LEU A 104 3.56 -8.92 -12.52
CA LEU A 104 3.54 -8.07 -11.32
C LEU A 104 3.54 -8.94 -10.07
N ARG A 105 4.43 -8.61 -9.12
CA ARG A 105 4.43 -9.21 -7.77
C ARG A 105 3.62 -8.32 -6.83
N VAL A 106 2.82 -8.90 -5.94
CA VAL A 106 2.02 -8.12 -5.00
C VAL A 106 2.49 -8.40 -3.58
N TYR A 107 2.72 -7.33 -2.81
CA TYR A 107 3.00 -7.40 -1.39
C TYR A 107 2.02 -6.53 -0.61
N THR A 108 1.39 -7.12 0.40
CA THR A 108 0.44 -6.45 1.29
C THR A 108 0.99 -6.39 2.71
N ALA A 109 1.04 -5.20 3.30
CA ALA A 109 1.47 -5.04 4.69
C ALA A 109 0.29 -5.32 5.63
N GLY A 110 0.20 -6.54 6.16
CA GLY A 110 -0.67 -6.86 7.31
C GLY A 110 -2.18 -6.91 7.06
N LEU A 111 -2.63 -7.37 5.88
CA LEU A 111 -4.07 -7.56 5.60
C LEU A 111 -4.47 -9.04 5.64
N HIS A 112 -4.19 -9.73 6.74
CA HIS A 112 -4.94 -10.93 7.12
C HIS A 112 -5.15 -10.90 8.64
N ARG A 113 -6.33 -10.48 9.08
CA ARG A 113 -6.89 -11.05 10.30
C ARG A 113 -7.02 -12.54 10.01
N ALA A 114 -6.50 -13.41 10.89
CA ALA A 114 -6.89 -14.82 10.85
C ALA A 114 -8.43 -14.87 10.77
N PRO A 115 -9.04 -15.76 9.98
CA PRO A 115 -10.47 -15.95 10.09
C PRO A 115 -10.75 -16.24 11.57
N ASP A 116 -11.47 -15.33 12.22
CA ASP A 116 -11.98 -15.61 13.55
C ASP A 116 -12.80 -16.90 13.37
N GLU A 117 -12.46 -17.92 14.16
CA GLU A 117 -13.23 -19.15 14.25
C GLU A 117 -14.70 -18.77 14.50
N GLU A 118 -15.55 -19.15 13.55
CA GLU A 118 -17.00 -19.31 13.68
C GLU A 118 -17.69 -18.38 14.70
N GLY A 119 -17.92 -17.13 14.30
CA GLY A 119 -19.02 -16.34 14.83
C GLY A 119 -20.30 -16.71 14.06
N GLU A 120 -21.06 -17.68 14.58
CA GLU A 120 -22.47 -17.84 14.23
C GLU A 120 -23.19 -16.51 14.48
N ASP A 121 -23.73 -15.89 13.43
CA ASP A 121 -25.01 -15.22 13.53
C ASP A 121 -25.69 -15.11 12.17
N GLY A 122 -26.96 -15.49 12.18
CA GLY A 122 -27.74 -15.91 11.04
C GLY A 122 -28.27 -14.78 10.17
N GLY A 123 -28.46 -15.12 8.90
CA GLY A 123 -29.10 -14.29 7.89
C GLY A 123 -29.19 -15.07 6.59
N ALA A 124 -30.12 -16.02 6.54
CA ALA A 124 -30.39 -16.84 5.37
C ALA A 124 -30.86 -15.97 4.21
N ASP A 125 -30.07 -15.91 3.13
CA ASP A 125 -30.59 -15.74 1.79
C ASP A 125 -30.22 -16.97 0.98
N ALA A 126 -31.21 -17.86 0.87
CA ALA A 126 -31.23 -18.96 -0.05
C ALA A 126 -31.45 -18.41 -1.46
N ASP A 127 -30.36 -18.29 -2.23
CA ASP A 127 -30.41 -18.59 -3.66
C ASP A 127 -29.03 -19.08 -4.12
N GLY A 128 -28.97 -20.39 -4.31
CA GLY A 128 -27.77 -21.12 -4.68
C GLY A 128 -27.32 -20.79 -6.10
N ARG A 129 -26.35 -19.89 -6.22
CA ARG A 129 -25.43 -19.91 -7.36
C ARG A 129 -24.09 -19.26 -6.97
N LEU A 130 -23.10 -20.10 -6.67
CA LEU A 130 -21.71 -19.69 -6.69
C LEU A 130 -21.41 -19.13 -8.10
N PRO A 131 -21.03 -17.85 -8.26
CA PRO A 131 -20.46 -17.42 -9.53
C PRO A 131 -19.12 -18.12 -9.66
N ALA A 132 -18.95 -18.90 -10.73
CA ALA A 132 -17.68 -19.49 -11.12
C ALA A 132 -16.66 -18.36 -11.35
N GLY A 133 -15.88 -18.03 -10.32
CA GLY A 133 -14.88 -16.97 -10.31
C GLY A 133 -13.47 -17.54 -10.21
N ASP A 134 -12.85 -17.70 -11.38
CA ASP A 134 -11.41 -17.78 -11.68
C ASP A 134 -10.45 -18.29 -10.59
N GLY A 135 -10.24 -19.61 -10.56
CA GLY A 135 -9.29 -20.30 -9.66
C GLY A 135 -7.83 -19.82 -9.78
N VAL A 136 -7.49 -19.06 -10.82
CA VAL A 136 -6.17 -18.44 -11.00
C VAL A 136 -5.94 -17.28 -10.01
N GLY A 137 -6.99 -16.51 -9.70
CA GLY A 137 -6.91 -15.41 -8.73
C GLY A 137 -6.73 -15.91 -7.30
N ALA A 138 -7.47 -16.94 -6.92
CA ALA A 138 -7.33 -17.61 -5.62
C ALA A 138 -5.95 -18.27 -5.46
N PHE A 139 -5.42 -18.87 -6.53
CA PHE A 139 -4.08 -19.47 -6.54
C PHE A 139 -2.96 -18.42 -6.40
N ARG A 140 -3.09 -17.27 -7.08
CA ARG A 140 -2.11 -16.16 -6.96
C ARG A 140 -2.14 -15.51 -5.58
N ALA A 141 -3.32 -15.34 -4.99
CA ALA A 141 -3.46 -14.87 -3.61
C ALA A 141 -2.84 -15.87 -2.61
N ALA A 142 -3.02 -17.18 -2.83
CA ALA A 142 -2.37 -18.21 -2.02
C ALA A 142 -0.84 -18.20 -2.18
N ALA A 143 -0.31 -18.03 -3.39
CA ALA A 143 1.12 -17.92 -3.65
C ALA A 143 1.72 -16.67 -3.00
N ALA A 144 1.01 -15.53 -3.02
CA ALA A 144 1.40 -14.32 -2.32
C ALA A 144 1.47 -14.52 -0.80
N ARG A 145 0.53 -15.26 -0.20
CA ARG A 145 0.56 -15.63 1.23
C ARG A 145 1.77 -16.47 1.59
N VAL A 146 2.10 -17.48 0.77
CA VAL A 146 3.28 -18.35 1.01
C VAL A 146 4.56 -17.52 0.91
N GLN A 147 4.66 -16.60 -0.05
CA GLN A 147 5.82 -15.72 -0.18
C GLN A 147 5.92 -14.69 0.96
N GLN A 148 4.77 -14.20 1.45
CA GLN A 148 4.71 -13.32 2.60
C GLN A 148 5.14 -14.04 3.89
N GLN A 149 4.66 -15.26 4.13
CA GLN A 149 5.10 -16.07 5.26
C GLN A 149 6.61 -16.33 5.22
N ALA A 150 7.18 -16.54 4.04
CA ALA A 150 8.62 -16.67 3.88
C ALA A 150 9.37 -15.36 4.21
N ALA A 151 8.82 -14.20 3.83
CA ALA A 151 9.39 -12.89 4.17
C ALA A 151 9.29 -12.58 5.67
N GLU A 152 8.16 -12.90 6.31
CA GLU A 152 7.95 -12.75 7.74
C GLU A 152 8.87 -13.69 8.54
N ALA A 153 9.01 -14.93 8.11
CA ALA A 153 9.95 -15.89 8.71
C ALA A 153 11.41 -15.42 8.56
N PHE A 154 11.77 -14.79 7.45
CA PHE A 154 13.10 -14.20 7.25
C PHE A 154 13.35 -13.03 8.20
N VAL A 155 12.38 -12.11 8.34
CA VAL A 155 12.45 -10.98 9.30
C VAL A 155 12.56 -11.50 10.74
N ALA A 156 11.81 -12.55 11.09
CA ALA A 156 11.88 -13.17 12.40
C ALA A 156 13.26 -13.80 12.70
N ARG A 157 13.88 -14.45 11.69
CA ARG A 157 15.25 -15.00 11.82
C ARG A 157 16.30 -13.90 11.98
N LEU A 158 16.18 -12.81 11.23
CA LEU A 158 17.09 -11.66 11.34
C LEU A 158 17.03 -11.02 12.74
N ALA A 159 15.87 -11.03 13.38
CA ALA A 159 15.69 -10.57 14.76
C ALA A 159 16.30 -11.53 15.81
N GLN A 160 16.43 -12.82 15.50
CA GLN A 160 17.02 -13.85 16.38
C GLN A 160 18.56 -13.92 16.26
N ASP A 161 19.11 -13.67 15.06
CA ASP A 161 20.55 -13.74 14.78
C ASP A 161 21.34 -12.46 15.15
N ALA A 162 20.66 -11.44 15.70
CA ALA A 162 21.33 -10.21 16.14
C ALA A 162 22.21 -10.48 17.38
N PRO A 163 23.54 -10.21 17.32
CA PRO A 163 24.45 -10.48 18.44
C PRO A 163 24.04 -9.65 19.67
N SER A 164 24.09 -10.29 20.85
CA SER A 164 23.55 -9.86 22.14
C SER A 164 24.05 -8.52 22.72
N GLY A 165 24.75 -7.70 21.94
CA GLY A 165 25.23 -6.36 22.31
C GLY A 165 24.95 -5.26 21.27
N ALA A 166 24.38 -5.57 20.10
CA ALA A 166 23.83 -4.56 19.21
C ALA A 166 22.39 -4.28 19.64
N ALA A 167 22.02 -2.99 19.74
CA ALA A 167 20.74 -2.51 20.25
C ALA A 167 19.58 -3.44 19.86
N ARG A 168 18.97 -4.10 20.87
CA ARG A 168 17.73 -4.84 20.70
C ARG A 168 16.71 -3.87 20.11
N VAL A 169 16.49 -3.93 18.80
CA VAL A 169 15.38 -3.23 18.16
C VAL A 169 14.14 -3.89 18.75
N GLY A 170 13.59 -3.27 19.79
CA GLY A 170 12.35 -3.70 20.40
C GLY A 170 11.30 -3.70 19.31
N VAL A 171 10.80 -4.89 18.96
CA VAL A 171 9.56 -5.03 18.20
C VAL A 171 8.48 -4.45 19.10
N ALA A 172 8.23 -3.15 18.94
CA ALA A 172 7.21 -2.48 19.72
C ALA A 172 5.86 -3.15 19.40
N ALA A 173 5.03 -3.28 20.43
CA ALA A 173 3.62 -3.64 20.39
C ALA A 173 2.76 -2.87 19.34
N SER A 174 3.38 -1.93 18.62
CA SER A 174 2.98 -1.35 17.35
C SER A 174 2.49 -2.38 16.32
N LEU A 175 3.06 -3.58 16.19
CA LEU A 175 2.58 -4.54 15.17
C LEU A 175 1.17 -5.09 15.45
N GLN A 176 0.68 -4.99 16.69
CA GLN A 176 -0.68 -5.41 17.08
C GLN A 176 -1.71 -4.27 16.98
N ASN A 177 -1.28 -3.07 16.59
CA ASN A 177 -2.15 -1.92 16.48
C ASN A 177 -2.50 -1.70 15.00
N ALA A 178 -3.79 -1.78 14.63
CA ALA A 178 -4.27 -1.46 13.29
C ALA A 178 -3.97 0.00 12.85
N ALA A 179 -3.50 0.84 13.79
CA ALA A 179 -3.02 2.21 13.60
C ALA A 179 -1.49 2.36 13.43
N ALA A 180 -0.70 1.28 13.53
CA ALA A 180 0.74 1.39 13.34
C ALA A 180 1.14 1.57 11.88
N ARG A 181 2.21 2.34 11.65
CA ARG A 181 2.84 2.53 10.33
C ARG A 181 3.15 1.16 9.70
N ARG A 182 2.33 0.75 8.73
CA ARG A 182 2.44 -0.58 8.09
C ARG A 182 3.58 -0.64 7.06
N LEU A 183 4.03 0.52 6.58
CA LEU A 183 5.12 0.64 5.60
C LEU A 183 6.39 1.12 6.30
N THR A 184 7.09 0.20 6.98
CA THR A 184 8.36 0.48 7.66
C THR A 184 9.56 0.25 6.74
N PRO A 185 10.72 0.87 7.03
CA PRO A 185 11.95 0.61 6.27
C PRO A 185 12.33 -0.88 6.20
N GLU A 186 12.09 -1.62 7.28
CA GLU A 186 12.37 -3.06 7.37
C GLU A 186 11.49 -3.85 6.40
N TRP A 187 10.21 -3.47 6.23
CA TRP A 187 9.31 -4.11 5.27
C TRP A 187 9.79 -3.93 3.83
N PHE A 188 10.24 -2.73 3.48
CA PHE A 188 10.88 -2.47 2.18
C PHE A 188 12.15 -3.33 2.01
N GLY A 189 13.00 -3.40 3.04
CA GLY A 189 14.19 -4.25 3.03
C GLY A 189 13.86 -5.73 2.81
N ALA A 190 12.84 -6.24 3.49
CA ALA A 190 12.38 -7.61 3.35
C ALA A 190 11.89 -7.91 1.92
N ILE A 191 11.08 -7.01 1.33
CA ILE A 191 10.64 -7.15 -0.05
C ILE A 191 11.84 -7.20 -1.01
N ALA A 192 12.80 -6.28 -0.86
CA ALA A 192 14.01 -6.28 -1.70
C ALA A 192 14.75 -7.62 -1.63
N ALA A 193 14.91 -8.16 -0.42
CA ALA A 193 15.53 -9.45 -0.19
C ALA A 193 14.73 -10.59 -0.83
N THR A 194 13.39 -10.62 -0.69
CA THR A 194 12.52 -11.60 -1.34
C THR A 194 12.59 -11.51 -2.88
N LEU A 195 12.77 -10.31 -3.42
CA LEU A 195 12.96 -10.10 -4.85
C LEU A 195 14.36 -10.49 -5.33
N GLY A 196 15.31 -10.74 -4.42
CA GLY A 196 16.71 -11.02 -4.75
C GLY A 196 17.46 -9.79 -5.27
N VAL A 197 16.99 -8.57 -4.95
CA VAL A 197 17.56 -7.31 -5.44
C VAL A 197 18.07 -6.49 -4.26
N PRO A 198 19.33 -6.00 -4.28
CA PRO A 198 19.82 -5.10 -3.25
C PRO A 198 18.95 -3.84 -3.17
N ALA A 199 18.64 -3.36 -1.96
CA ALA A 199 17.82 -2.16 -1.78
C ALA A 199 18.35 -0.93 -2.55
N SER A 200 19.67 -0.80 -2.68
CA SER A 200 20.33 0.26 -3.47
C SER A 200 20.03 0.20 -4.98
N ARG A 201 19.52 -0.92 -5.48
CA ARG A 201 19.07 -1.15 -6.86
C ARG A 201 17.54 -1.19 -6.98
N CYS A 202 16.82 -0.87 -5.90
CA CYS A 202 15.37 -0.73 -5.91
C CYS A 202 14.98 0.74 -6.05
N LEU A 203 13.91 0.99 -6.81
CA LEU A 203 13.25 2.28 -6.90
C LEU A 203 11.79 2.14 -6.45
N VAL A 204 11.34 3.00 -5.55
CA VAL A 204 9.96 3.08 -5.08
C VAL A 204 9.30 4.33 -5.64
N VAL A 205 8.13 4.14 -6.25
CA VAL A 205 7.27 5.23 -6.71
C VAL A 205 6.04 5.28 -5.80
N ALA A 206 5.83 6.39 -5.09
CA ALA A 206 4.72 6.51 -4.14
C ALA A 206 4.12 7.92 -4.14
N SER A 207 2.87 8.03 -3.68
CA SER A 207 2.17 9.31 -3.56
C SER A 207 2.23 9.89 -2.14
N GLY A 208 2.48 9.07 -1.11
CA GLY A 208 2.52 9.47 0.29
C GLY A 208 3.94 9.75 0.80
N GLY A 209 4.13 10.85 1.53
CA GLY A 209 5.43 11.24 2.07
C GLY A 209 6.02 10.23 3.07
N SER A 210 5.17 9.60 3.88
CA SER A 210 5.59 8.52 4.79
C SER A 210 6.21 7.33 4.06
N VAL A 211 5.59 6.92 2.94
CA VAL A 211 6.06 5.81 2.10
C VAL A 211 7.40 6.14 1.45
N VAL A 212 7.51 7.35 0.89
CA VAL A 212 8.76 7.85 0.31
C VAL A 212 9.88 7.87 1.35
N ALA A 213 9.60 8.37 2.57
CA ALA A 213 10.58 8.42 3.64
C ALA A 213 11.01 7.01 4.11
N ALA A 214 10.07 6.09 4.29
CA ALA A 214 10.37 4.72 4.70
C ALA A 214 11.21 3.97 3.66
N ALA A 215 10.88 4.10 2.37
CA ALA A 215 11.67 3.52 1.28
C ALA A 215 13.09 4.09 1.23
N ALA A 216 13.25 5.40 1.39
CA ALA A 216 14.56 6.05 1.41
C ALA A 216 15.41 5.58 2.61
N GLN A 217 14.79 5.44 3.80
CA GLN A 217 15.44 4.90 5.00
C GLN A 217 15.86 3.43 4.84
N ALA A 218 15.12 2.66 4.05
CA ALA A 218 15.50 1.30 3.65
C ALA A 218 16.68 1.24 2.66
N GLY A 219 17.23 2.40 2.27
CA GLY A 219 18.34 2.49 1.32
C GLY A 219 17.90 2.45 -0.15
N MET A 220 16.60 2.49 -0.44
CA MET A 220 16.08 2.54 -1.81
C MET A 220 16.14 3.96 -2.40
N VAL A 221 15.99 4.05 -3.72
CA VAL A 221 15.73 5.32 -4.40
C VAL A 221 14.22 5.57 -4.37
N ALA A 222 13.77 6.72 -3.87
CA ALA A 222 12.35 7.02 -3.78
C ALA A 222 11.98 8.20 -4.69
N ALA A 223 10.92 8.05 -5.48
CA ALA A 223 10.33 9.11 -6.29
C ALA A 223 8.88 9.35 -5.88
N ALA A 224 8.51 10.62 -5.75
CA ALA A 224 7.15 11.02 -5.39
C ALA A 224 6.32 11.26 -6.65
N VAL A 225 5.12 10.68 -6.72
CA VAL A 225 4.11 11.00 -7.73
C VAL A 225 2.81 11.34 -7.01
N PRO A 226 2.68 12.57 -6.44
CA PRO A 226 1.50 12.99 -5.71
C PRO A 226 0.18 12.80 -6.48
N ARG A 227 -0.88 12.64 -5.70
CA ARG A 227 -2.28 12.81 -6.12
C ARG A 227 -2.57 14.30 -6.27
N GLN A 228 -3.57 14.68 -7.07
CA GLN A 228 -3.85 16.10 -7.40
C GLN A 228 -3.92 17.00 -6.16
N GLY A 229 -4.66 16.62 -5.12
CA GLY A 229 -4.77 17.40 -3.88
C GLY A 229 -3.49 17.47 -3.02
N ALA A 230 -2.42 16.75 -3.38
CA ALA A 230 -1.13 16.74 -2.69
C ALA A 230 0.01 17.27 -3.59
N GLN A 231 -0.30 17.92 -4.71
CA GLN A 231 0.72 18.44 -5.63
C GLN A 231 1.64 19.48 -5.00
N TYR A 232 1.18 20.21 -3.97
CA TYR A 232 2.00 21.19 -3.25
C TYR A 232 2.73 20.61 -2.04
N ALA A 233 2.53 19.33 -1.72
CA ALA A 233 3.22 18.70 -0.60
C ALA A 233 4.73 18.57 -0.87
N THR A 234 5.51 18.66 0.20
CA THR A 234 6.97 18.48 0.17
C THR A 234 7.33 17.03 0.44
N TYR A 235 8.35 16.53 -0.26
CA TYR A 235 8.81 15.14 -0.19
C TYR A 235 10.34 15.13 -0.05
N ASP A 236 10.85 15.52 1.12
CA ASP A 236 12.29 15.73 1.34
C ASP A 236 13.16 14.50 1.05
N ALA A 237 12.60 13.32 1.29
CA ALA A 237 13.29 12.04 1.05
C ALA A 237 13.21 11.56 -0.42
N ALA A 238 12.43 12.21 -1.28
CA ALA A 238 12.33 11.84 -2.69
C ALA A 238 13.48 12.45 -3.50
N VAL A 239 14.09 11.64 -4.37
CA VAL A 239 15.10 12.14 -5.33
C VAL A 239 14.47 12.93 -6.47
N ALA A 240 13.17 12.73 -6.71
CA ALA A 240 12.41 13.42 -7.73
C ALA A 240 10.92 13.43 -7.37
N LYS A 241 10.23 14.48 -7.82
CA LYS A 241 8.77 14.62 -7.73
C LYS A 241 8.21 14.80 -9.13
N PHE A 242 7.21 14.00 -9.49
CA PHE A 242 6.51 14.08 -10.77
C PHE A 242 5.02 14.31 -10.55
N GLU A 243 4.38 15.08 -11.42
CA GLU A 243 2.94 15.34 -11.30
C GLU A 243 2.08 14.19 -11.84
N GLY A 244 2.67 13.29 -12.63
CA GLY A 244 1.99 12.18 -13.30
C GLY A 244 2.94 11.14 -13.86
N PHE A 245 2.40 10.28 -14.73
CA PHE A 245 3.15 9.33 -15.54
C PHE A 245 3.07 9.74 -17.01
N GLY A 246 3.99 9.22 -17.83
CA GLY A 246 4.01 9.48 -19.27
C GLY A 246 4.95 10.60 -19.71
N PRO A 247 4.92 10.98 -21.00
CA PRO A 247 5.82 11.99 -21.58
C PRO A 247 5.80 13.30 -20.78
N GLY A 248 6.98 13.86 -20.49
CA GLY A 248 7.13 15.05 -19.65
C GLY A 248 7.12 14.78 -18.14
N TYR A 249 6.58 13.65 -17.68
CA TYR A 249 6.48 13.28 -16.27
C TYR A 249 7.35 12.05 -15.93
N ALA A 250 6.85 11.13 -15.10
CA ALA A 250 7.52 9.88 -14.77
C ALA A 250 7.40 8.88 -15.92
N THR A 251 8.52 8.57 -16.55
CA THR A 251 8.67 7.50 -17.54
C THR A 251 9.70 6.49 -17.05
N TRP A 252 9.65 5.25 -17.53
CA TRP A 252 10.66 4.25 -17.14
C TRP A 252 12.11 4.70 -17.40
N PRO A 253 12.47 5.27 -18.57
CA PRO A 253 13.84 5.77 -18.79
C PRO A 253 14.28 6.81 -17.76
N ARG A 254 13.39 7.73 -17.36
CA ARG A 254 13.69 8.73 -16.32
C ARG A 254 13.86 8.10 -14.95
N LEU A 255 12.95 7.20 -14.56
CA LEU A 255 13.04 6.48 -13.28
C LEU A 255 14.33 5.64 -13.21
N LYS A 256 14.66 4.92 -14.28
CA LYS A 256 15.91 4.15 -14.39
C LYS A 256 17.14 5.05 -14.28
N SER A 257 17.14 6.21 -14.92
CA SER A 257 18.22 7.19 -14.81
C SER A 257 18.45 7.63 -13.36
N LEU A 258 17.38 7.97 -12.62
CA LEU A 258 17.46 8.33 -11.20
C LEU A 258 18.11 7.23 -10.37
N LEU A 259 17.75 5.97 -10.62
CA LEU A 259 18.33 4.82 -9.95
C LEU A 259 19.84 4.73 -10.19
N THR A 260 20.27 4.86 -11.45
CA THR A 260 21.69 4.79 -11.82
C THR A 260 22.52 5.97 -11.31
N SER A 261 22.00 7.19 -11.38
CA SER A 261 22.69 8.39 -10.92
C SER A 261 22.87 8.38 -9.40
N THR A 262 21.86 7.94 -8.66
CA THR A 262 21.94 7.83 -7.19
C THR A 262 22.93 6.74 -6.76
N ALA A 263 22.96 5.62 -7.48
CA ALA A 263 23.95 4.57 -7.24
C ALA A 263 25.39 5.07 -7.46
N ALA A 264 25.62 5.83 -8.53
CA ALA A 264 26.93 6.43 -8.82
C ALA A 264 27.37 7.43 -7.74
N GLN A 265 26.46 8.31 -7.29
CA GLN A 265 26.74 9.28 -6.22
C GLN A 265 27.07 8.62 -4.87
N ARG A 266 26.44 7.48 -4.56
CA ARG A 266 26.71 6.73 -3.33
C ARG A 266 28.03 5.95 -3.39
N GLY A 267 28.42 5.47 -4.57
CA GLY A 267 29.72 4.83 -4.79
C GLY A 267 30.91 5.79 -4.68
N ALA A 268 30.75 7.04 -5.11
CA ALA A 268 31.79 8.07 -5.03
C ALA A 268 32.01 8.67 -3.62
N ARG A 269 31.14 8.36 -2.65
CA ARG A 269 31.21 8.85 -1.25
C ARG A 269 31.74 7.80 -0.26
N ARG A 270 32.12 6.62 -0.73
CA ARG A 270 32.78 5.57 0.06
C ARG A 270 34.25 5.52 -0.30
#